data_AF-A0A9D9UR99-F1
#
_entry.id   AF-A0A9D9UR99-F1
#
_cell.length_a   1.000
_cell.length_b   1.000
_cell.length_c   1.000
_cell.angle_alpha   90.00
_cell.angle_beta   90.00
_cell.angle_gamma   90.00
#
_symmetry.space_group_name_H-M   'P 1'
#
loop_
_entity.id
_entity.type
_entity.pdbx_description
1 polymer ?
#
loop_
_entity_poly.entity_id
_entity_poly.type
_entity_poly.pdbx_seq_one_letter_code
_entity_poly.pdbx_strand_id
1 'polypeptide(L)'
;MNYKVISLFAFEKQLKRLCRKYPSLKIEFANILEQLSSNPEFGTPLGQNCFKIRISVSSKGKGKRSGARIIFHTITKEETVYLLSIFDKSEKTNITDKEL
;
A
#
# COMPACT_ATOMS: atom_id res chain seq x y z
N MET A 1 -4.30 -14.85 13.02
CA MET A 1 -3.86 -15.24 11.66
C MET A 1 -2.63 -14.40 11.33
N ASN A 2 -1.63 -14.97 10.69
CA ASN A 2 -0.38 -14.27 10.37
C ASN A 2 -0.12 -14.39 8.88
N TYR A 3 -0.52 -13.39 8.12
CA TYR A 3 -0.36 -13.37 6.67
C TYR A 3 1.08 -13.05 6.29
N LYS A 4 1.63 -13.81 5.34
CA LYS A 4 2.93 -13.52 4.74
C LYS A 4 2.79 -12.33 3.79
N VAL A 5 3.52 -11.25 4.06
CA VAL A 5 3.54 -10.06 3.19
C VAL A 5 4.73 -10.13 2.25
N ILE A 6 4.47 -10.10 0.94
CA ILE A 6 5.48 -10.15 -0.12
C ILE A 6 5.36 -8.88 -0.98
N SER A 7 6.47 -8.21 -1.23
CA SER A 7 6.54 -7.07 -2.15
C SER A 7 6.95 -7.49 -3.55
N LEU A 8 6.33 -6.86 -4.56
CA LEU A 8 6.80 -6.92 -5.94
C LEU A 8 7.97 -5.94 -6.15
N PHE A 9 8.87 -6.26 -7.08
CA PHE A 9 10.00 -5.38 -7.40
C PHE A 9 9.57 -3.95 -7.79
N ALA A 10 8.47 -3.82 -8.53
CA ALA A 10 7.90 -2.52 -8.89
C ALA A 10 7.45 -1.72 -7.65
N PHE A 11 6.82 -2.40 -6.68
CA PHE A 11 6.42 -1.81 -5.41
C PHE A 11 7.62 -1.29 -4.63
N GLU A 12 8.70 -2.07 -4.51
CA GLU A 12 9.90 -1.67 -3.77
C GLU A 12 10.57 -0.44 -4.37
N LYS A 13 10.66 -0.38 -5.71
CA LYS A 13 11.20 0.78 -6.42
C LYS A 13 10.35 2.03 -6.17
N GLN A 14 9.02 1.90 -6.20
CA GLN A 14 8.09 2.98 -5.90
C GLN A 14 8.20 3.45 -4.45
N LEU A 15 8.22 2.52 -3.49
CA LEU A 15 8.36 2.79 -2.06
C LEU A 15 9.69 3.52 -1.79
N LYS A 16 10.80 3.03 -2.33
CA LYS A 16 12.12 3.66 -2.16
C LYS A 16 12.13 5.10 -2.65
N ARG A 17 11.51 5.38 -3.80
CA ARG A 17 11.36 6.74 -4.33
C ARG A 17 10.51 7.60 -3.38
N LEU A 18 9.37 7.10 -2.93
CA LEU A 18 8.48 7.85 -2.04
C LEU A 18 9.09 8.10 -0.66
N CYS A 19 9.84 7.14 -0.09
CA CYS A 19 10.55 7.32 1.18
C CYS A 19 11.69 8.35 1.11
N ARG A 20 12.27 8.58 -0.08
CA ARG A 20 13.22 9.70 -0.29
C ARG A 20 12.52 11.05 -0.28
N LYS A 21 11.32 11.11 -0.87
CA LYS A 21 10.51 12.35 -0.95
C LYS A 21 9.81 12.67 0.38
N TYR A 22 9.38 11.63 1.09
CA TYR A 22 8.59 11.69 2.32
C TYR A 22 9.23 10.81 3.40
N PRO A 23 10.17 11.35 4.20
CA PRO A 23 10.93 10.55 5.16
C PRO A 23 10.07 9.82 6.19
N SER A 24 8.92 10.39 6.58
CA SER A 24 8.00 9.76 7.55
C SER A 24 7.41 8.44 7.03
N LEU A 25 7.31 8.28 5.70
CA LEU A 25 6.60 7.17 5.07
C LEU A 25 7.14 5.81 5.50
N LYS A 26 8.42 5.74 5.91
CA LYS A 26 9.01 4.51 6.47
C LYS A 26 8.29 4.05 7.73
N ILE A 27 7.96 4.97 8.64
CA ILE A 27 7.26 4.69 9.90
C ILE A 27 5.82 4.31 9.60
N GLU A 28 5.14 5.10 8.77
CA GLU A 28 3.75 4.80 8.40
C GLU A 28 3.62 3.46 7.67
N PHE A 29 4.60 3.11 6.82
CA PHE A 29 4.64 1.82 6.14
C PHE A 29 4.90 0.65 7.10
N ALA A 30 5.80 0.80 8.07
CA ALA A 30 6.04 -0.23 9.08
C ALA A 30 4.75 -0.57 9.87
N ASN A 31 4.01 0.45 10.31
CA ASN A 31 2.73 0.25 11.00
C ASN A 31 1.70 -0.46 10.11
N ILE A 32 1.71 -0.16 8.80
CA ILE A 32 0.81 -0.82 7.83
C ILE A 32 1.19 -2.29 7.64
N LEU A 33 2.47 -2.64 7.66
CA LEU A 33 2.90 -4.04 7.57
C LEU A 33 2.41 -4.87 8.75
N GLU A 34 2.46 -4.34 9.97
CA GLU A 34 1.93 -5.01 11.17
C GLU A 34 0.40 -5.19 11.10
N GLN A 35 -0.31 -4.21 10.55
CA GLN A 35 -1.76 -4.31 10.35
C GLN A 35 -2.12 -5.31 9.25
N LEU A 36 -1.35 -5.34 8.16
CA LEU A 36 -1.57 -6.25 7.03
C LEU A 36 -1.32 -7.71 7.39
N SER A 37 -0.30 -7.99 8.19
CA SER A 37 0.00 -9.36 8.63
C SER A 37 -1.08 -9.92 9.55
N SER A 38 -1.71 -9.07 10.37
CA SER A 38 -2.77 -9.48 11.29
C SER A 38 -4.17 -9.52 10.64
N ASN A 39 -4.48 -8.58 9.76
CA ASN A 39 -5.76 -8.49 9.06
C ASN A 39 -5.61 -7.90 7.64
N PRO A 40 -5.56 -8.73 6.59
CA PRO A 40 -5.46 -8.25 5.21
C PRO A 40 -6.75 -7.61 4.68
N GLU A 41 -7.89 -7.81 5.33
CA GLU A 41 -9.16 -7.16 4.95
C GLU A 41 -9.26 -5.71 5.44
N PHE A 42 -8.21 -5.19 6.08
CA PHE A 42 -8.12 -3.78 6.52
C PHE A 42 -8.18 -2.76 5.36
N GLY A 43 -7.89 -3.19 4.13
CA GLY A 43 -7.97 -2.33 2.95
C GLY A 43 -9.40 -2.11 2.44
N THR A 44 -9.61 -1.06 1.66
CA THR A 44 -10.85 -0.88 0.90
C THR A 44 -10.85 -1.83 -0.31
N PRO A 45 -11.86 -2.69 -0.51
CA PRO A 45 -11.91 -3.61 -1.64
C PRO A 45 -12.00 -2.84 -2.97
N LEU A 46 -11.29 -3.33 -3.98
CA LEU A 46 -11.35 -2.88 -5.37
C LEU A 46 -11.99 -3.93 -6.30
N GLY A 47 -12.25 -5.14 -5.79
CA GLY A 47 -12.68 -6.30 -6.57
C GLY A 47 -11.52 -7.27 -6.84
N GLN A 48 -11.84 -8.50 -7.26
CA GLN A 48 -10.85 -9.54 -7.61
C GLN A 48 -9.78 -9.81 -6.52
N ASN A 49 -10.18 -9.76 -5.23
CA ASN A 49 -9.27 -9.85 -4.08
C ASN A 49 -8.15 -8.80 -4.04
N CYS A 50 -8.31 -7.70 -4.78
CA CYS A 50 -7.46 -6.52 -4.70
C CYS A 50 -8.06 -5.51 -3.74
N PHE A 51 -7.19 -4.86 -2.98
CA PHE A 51 -7.54 -3.93 -1.91
C PHE A 51 -6.65 -2.69 -1.97
N LYS A 52 -7.12 -1.60 -1.34
CA LYS A 52 -6.44 -0.32 -1.29
C LYS A 52 -6.35 0.21 0.13
N ILE A 53 -5.13 0.56 0.56
CA ILE A 53 -4.88 1.29 1.81
C ILE A 53 -4.61 2.76 1.50
N ARG A 54 -5.19 3.65 2.32
CA ARG A 54 -4.98 5.09 2.26
C ARG A 54 -4.06 5.53 3.40
N ILE A 55 -2.90 6.05 3.05
CA ILE A 55 -1.87 6.45 4.00
C ILE A 55 -1.94 7.97 4.20
N SER A 56 -2.01 8.41 5.45
CA SER A 56 -1.66 9.80 5.79
C SER A 56 -0.15 9.87 5.90
N VAL A 57 0.50 10.71 5.11
CA VAL A 57 1.97 10.83 5.12
C VAL A 57 2.31 12.10 5.90
N SER A 58 2.80 11.95 7.12
CA SER A 58 2.96 13.08 8.06
C SER A 58 3.94 14.12 7.52
N SER A 59 5.08 13.68 6.98
CA SER A 59 6.09 14.54 6.35
C SER A 59 5.59 15.29 5.11
N LYS A 60 4.45 14.91 4.55
CA LYS A 60 3.79 15.65 3.47
C LYS A 60 2.99 16.86 3.97
N GLY A 61 2.63 16.91 5.26
CA GLY A 61 1.83 17.99 5.84
C GLY A 61 0.41 18.10 5.27
N LYS A 62 -0.13 17.01 4.70
CA LYS A 62 -1.48 16.94 4.13
C LYS A 62 -2.20 15.70 4.66
N GLY A 63 -3.53 15.77 4.75
CA GLY A 63 -4.35 14.65 5.24
C GLY A 63 -4.46 13.46 4.27
N LYS A 64 -5.13 12.39 4.73
CA LYS A 64 -5.35 11.10 4.01
C LYS A 64 -5.92 11.19 2.59
N ARG A 65 -6.52 12.32 2.18
CA ARG A 65 -7.01 12.52 0.80
C ARG A 65 -5.86 12.75 -0.19
N SER A 66 -4.81 13.44 0.26
CA SER A 66 -3.63 13.82 -0.54
C SER A 66 -2.41 12.92 -0.27
N GLY A 67 -2.48 12.02 0.72
CA GLY A 67 -1.38 11.09 1.01
C GLY A 67 -1.24 9.94 0.00
N ALA A 68 -0.45 8.92 0.38
CA ALA A 68 -0.13 7.79 -0.48
C ALA A 68 -1.23 6.72 -0.49
N ARG A 69 -1.22 5.87 -1.51
CA ARG A 69 -2.08 4.69 -1.66
C ARG A 69 -1.22 3.47 -1.90
N ILE A 70 -1.52 2.39 -1.19
CA ILE A 70 -0.99 1.05 -1.47
C ILE A 70 -2.10 0.22 -2.08
N ILE A 71 -1.80 -0.48 -3.16
CA ILE A 71 -2.62 -1.56 -3.70
C ILE A 71 -1.95 -2.88 -3.38
N PHE A 72 -2.75 -3.84 -2.92
CA PHE A 72 -2.30 -5.19 -2.65
C PHE A 72 -3.36 -6.20 -3.06
N HIS A 73 -2.93 -7.44 -3.27
CA HIS A 73 -3.78 -8.59 -3.56
C HIS A 73 -3.64 -9.62 -2.43
N THR A 74 -4.76 -10.19 -1.99
CA THR A 74 -4.77 -11.19 -0.91
C THR A 74 -5.17 -12.56 -1.45
N ILE A 75 -4.35 -13.58 -1.16
CA ILE A 75 -4.64 -14.99 -1.42
C ILE A 75 -4.98 -15.66 -0.08
N THR A 76 -6.28 -15.75 0.22
CA THR A 76 -6.77 -16.28 1.51
C THR A 76 -6.38 -17.75 1.75
N LYS A 77 -6.34 -18.56 0.69
CA LYS A 77 -5.95 -19.98 0.79
C LYS A 77 -4.49 -20.18 1.24
N GLU A 78 -3.62 -19.24 0.89
CA GLU A 78 -2.17 -19.31 1.15
C GLU A 78 -1.74 -18.34 2.26
N GLU A 79 -2.70 -17.69 2.93
CA GLU A 79 -2.46 -16.64 3.92
C GLU A 79 -1.38 -15.64 3.45
N THR A 80 -1.43 -15.23 2.18
CA THR A 80 -0.38 -14.40 1.56
C THR A 80 -0.95 -13.10 1.00
N VAL A 81 -0.22 -12.01 1.23
CA VAL A 81 -0.52 -10.68 0.70
C VAL A 81 0.61 -10.23 -0.23
N TYR A 82 0.26 -9.87 -1.45
CA TYR A 82 1.17 -9.31 -2.45
C TYR A 82 0.99 -7.81 -2.57
N LEU A 83 2.03 -7.04 -2.23
CA LEU A 83 2.05 -5.59 -2.40
C LEU A 83 2.33 -5.25 -3.88
N LEU A 84 1.32 -4.76 -4.58
CA LEU A 84 1.34 -4.53 -6.03
C LEU A 84 1.96 -3.18 -6.40
N SER A 85 1.43 -2.10 -5.81
CA SER A 85 1.89 -0.75 -6.12
C SER A 85 1.70 0.20 -4.95
N ILE A 86 2.60 1.19 -4.84
CA ILE A 86 2.44 2.36 -3.98
C ILE A 86 2.64 3.63 -4.79
N PHE A 87 1.75 4.60 -4.59
CA PHE A 87 1.83 5.88 -5.29
C PHE A 87 1.32 7.02 -4.43
N ASP A 88 1.84 8.21 -4.70
CA ASP A 88 1.32 9.44 -4.14
C ASP A 88 0.14 9.95 -4.99
N LYS A 89 -0.99 10.25 -4.35
CA LYS A 89 -2.21 10.72 -5.03
C LYS A 89 -2.04 12.04 -5.77
N SER A 90 -1.13 12.91 -5.33
CA SER A 90 -0.86 14.15 -6.05
C SER A 90 -0.04 13.93 -7.31
N GLU A 91 0.65 12.80 -7.43
CA GLU A 91 1.43 12.46 -8.62
C GLU A 91 0.64 11.56 -9.58
N LYS A 92 -0.24 10.71 -9.04
CA LYS A 92 -1.05 9.78 -9.82
C LYS A 92 -2.46 9.71 -9.25
N THR A 93 -3.43 10.13 -10.05
CA THR A 93 -4.83 10.22 -9.63
C THR A 93 -5.52 8.87 -9.62
N ASN A 94 -5.30 8.00 -10.59
CA ASN A 94 -5.91 6.66 -10.58
C ASN A 94 -4.91 5.59 -11.02
N ILE A 95 -5.15 4.38 -10.52
CA ILE A 95 -4.63 3.16 -11.12
C ILE A 95 -5.67 2.72 -12.14
N THR A 96 -5.22 2.42 -13.36
CA THR A 96 -6.10 1.93 -14.42
C THR A 96 -6.34 0.43 -14.27
N ASP A 97 -7.42 -0.09 -14.86
CA ASP A 97 -7.69 -1.54 -14.83
C ASP A 97 -6.57 -2.39 -15.45
N LYS A 98 -5.72 -1.80 -16.30
CA LYS A 98 -4.51 -2.45 -16.86
C LYS A 98 -3.38 -2.65 -15.84
N GLU A 99 -3.48 -2.00 -14.69
CA GLU A 99 -2.47 -2.00 -13.63
C GLU A 99 -2.95 -2.78 -12.38
N LEU A 100 -4.19 -3.28 -12.41
CA LEU A 100 -4.77 -4.23 -11.46
C LEU A 100 -4.66 -5.65 -12.02
#